data_AF-A0A0R1HXB9-F1
#
_entry.id   AF-A0A0R1HXB9-F1
#
_cell.length_a   1.000
_cell.length_b   1.000
_cell.length_c   1.000
_cell.angle_alpha   90.00
_cell.angle_beta   90.00
_cell.angle_gamma   90.00
#
_symmetry.space_group_name_H-M   'P 1'
#
loop_
_entity.id
_entity.type
_entity.pdbx_description
1 polymer ?
#
loop_
_entity_poly.entity_id
_entity_poly.type
_entity_poly.pdbx_seq_one_letter_code
_entity_poly.pdbx_strand_id
1 'polypeptide(L)'
;MKIKRSPSGRNFISEARASEEYFVRPETLPEILSNQEIKTTEIRFYGKHLWYHAEFEGQLVGWVKKAAIKTNYRRLDVPLMAGDNDVAGALSMLLAYFDKPFDYDELVTQFKDLDTTAAQAKIGDTIRYSGAVSRDISGATLKTLKRQIDRGRPVIVMIADSSQSLYASPRFVVVTGYSRRNIFYNDAVLNRKLKTTNQTLKKGWQGSQFYAISC
;
A
#
# COMPACT_ATOMS: atom_id res chain seq x y z
N MET A 1 5.88 -7.54 9.41
CA MET A 1 4.76 -7.40 8.43
C MET A 1 4.86 -6.03 7.74
N LYS A 2 4.68 -5.89 6.41
CA LYS A 2 4.82 -4.60 5.71
C LYS A 2 3.51 -3.78 5.66
N ILE A 3 2.82 -3.65 6.80
CA ILE A 3 1.51 -2.96 6.92
C ILE A 3 1.55 -1.91 8.04
N LYS A 4 1.07 -0.72 7.70
CA LYS A 4 0.79 0.41 8.58
C LYS A 4 -0.70 0.50 8.90
N ARG A 5 -0.99 0.81 10.16
CA ARG A 5 -2.34 0.84 10.74
C ARG A 5 -2.56 2.13 11.53
N SER A 6 -3.82 2.47 11.78
CA SER A 6 -4.19 3.64 12.58
C SER A 6 -5.00 3.18 13.80
N PRO A 7 -4.42 3.26 15.01
CA PRO A 7 -5.08 2.84 16.23
C PRO A 7 -5.91 3.97 16.87
N SER A 8 -6.87 3.59 17.71
CA SER A 8 -7.68 4.50 18.53
C SER A 8 -8.30 3.77 19.73
N GLY A 9 -8.43 4.47 20.87
CA GLY A 9 -9.21 4.02 22.03
C GLY A 9 -8.40 3.37 23.16
N ARG A 10 -9.08 2.57 24.01
CA ARG A 10 -8.52 1.92 25.20
C ARG A 10 -8.23 0.45 24.91
N ASN A 11 -7.04 0.13 24.43
CA ASN A 11 -6.64 -1.21 23.98
C ASN A 11 -5.13 -1.27 23.61
N PHE A 12 -4.30 -0.64 24.43
CA PHE A 12 -2.85 -0.56 24.24
C PHE A 12 -2.12 -1.14 25.44
N ILE A 13 -0.95 -1.73 25.23
CA ILE A 13 -0.02 -2.13 26.29
C ILE A 13 1.36 -1.66 25.90
N SER A 14 1.98 -0.87 26.75
CA SER A 14 3.35 -0.40 26.56
C SER A 14 4.36 -1.55 26.51
N GLU A 15 5.46 -1.35 25.80
CA GLU A 15 6.54 -2.34 25.71
C GLU A 15 7.04 -2.78 27.08
N ALA A 16 7.20 -1.84 28.01
CA ALA A 16 7.63 -2.09 29.39
C ALA A 16 6.72 -3.04 30.17
N ARG A 17 5.43 -3.13 29.81
CA ARG A 17 4.45 -4.01 30.46
C ARG A 17 4.24 -5.33 29.71
N ALA A 18 4.74 -5.45 28.49
CA ALA A 18 4.62 -6.66 27.69
C ALA A 18 5.70 -7.70 28.02
N SER A 19 6.78 -7.30 28.71
CA SER A 19 7.89 -8.16 29.13
C SER A 19 7.61 -8.97 30.40
N GLU A 20 6.58 -8.63 31.16
CA GLU A 20 6.13 -9.43 32.30
C GLU A 20 5.21 -10.56 31.80
N GLU A 21 5.45 -11.78 32.27
CA GLU A 21 4.80 -13.04 31.85
C GLU A 21 3.25 -13.03 31.91
N TYR A 22 2.65 -11.97 32.45
CA TYR A 22 1.21 -11.78 32.59
C TYR A 22 0.77 -10.42 32.03
N PHE A 23 -0.19 -10.48 31.12
CA PHE A 23 -0.77 -9.31 30.47
C PHE A 23 -1.39 -8.35 31.50
N VAL A 24 -0.72 -7.24 31.77
CA VAL A 24 -1.25 -6.15 32.61
C VAL A 24 -2.48 -5.54 31.91
N ARG A 25 -3.44 -5.04 32.70
CA ARG A 25 -4.70 -4.44 32.19
C ARG A 25 -4.42 -3.47 31.02
N PRO A 26 -5.16 -3.57 29.90
CA PRO A 26 -5.00 -2.65 28.78
C PRO A 26 -5.14 -1.20 29.20
N GLU A 27 -4.27 -0.39 28.61
CA GLU A 27 -4.14 1.04 28.83
C GLU A 27 -4.92 1.83 27.76
N THR A 28 -5.12 3.12 28.05
CA THR A 28 -5.48 4.08 27.02
C THR A 28 -4.30 4.22 26.05
N LEU A 29 -4.58 4.22 24.75
CA LEU A 29 -3.56 4.48 23.75
C LEU A 29 -2.95 5.88 23.98
N PRO A 30 -1.61 6.00 24.04
CA PRO A 30 -0.94 7.30 24.12
C PRO A 30 -1.44 8.25 23.03
N GLU A 31 -1.67 9.51 23.39
CA GLU A 31 -2.22 10.51 22.46
C GLU A 31 -1.36 10.66 21.20
N ILE A 32 -0.03 10.59 21.37
CA ILE A 32 0.95 10.61 20.26
C ILE A 32 0.76 9.48 19.25
N LEU A 33 0.20 8.34 19.66
CA LEU A 33 -0.08 7.21 18.76
C LEU A 33 -1.50 7.25 18.19
N SER A 34 -2.40 7.99 18.86
CA SER A 34 -3.80 8.06 18.49
C SER A 34 -3.96 8.70 17.11
N ASN A 35 -4.65 7.98 16.22
CA ASN A 35 -4.85 8.38 14.82
C ASN A 35 -3.59 8.48 13.96
N GLN A 36 -2.41 8.13 14.48
CA GLN A 36 -1.17 8.10 13.70
C GLN A 36 -0.98 6.79 12.93
N GLU A 37 -0.04 6.77 11.97
CA GLU A 37 0.38 5.55 11.29
C GLU A 37 1.40 4.80 12.14
N ILE A 38 1.03 3.63 12.65
CA ILE A 38 1.96 2.69 13.29
C ILE A 38 2.31 1.57 12.32
N LYS A 39 3.57 1.17 12.28
CA LYS A 39 3.99 -0.04 11.57
C LYS A 39 3.75 -1.24 12.47
N THR A 40 3.28 -2.33 11.88
CA THR A 40 3.01 -3.57 12.63
C THR A 40 4.08 -4.61 12.31
N THR A 41 4.87 -4.95 13.31
CA THR A 41 6.03 -5.83 13.17
C THR A 41 5.61 -7.29 13.35
N GLU A 42 4.88 -7.55 14.43
CA GLU A 42 4.47 -8.90 14.86
C GLU A 42 2.97 -9.01 15.17
N ILE A 43 2.50 -10.25 15.23
CA ILE A 43 1.13 -10.62 15.60
C ILE A 43 1.22 -11.68 16.70
N ARG A 44 0.49 -11.48 17.80
CA ARG A 44 0.38 -12.48 18.87
C ARG A 44 -1.03 -12.56 19.42
N PHE A 45 -1.39 -13.72 19.96
CA PHE A 45 -2.59 -13.87 20.77
C PHE A 45 -2.25 -13.66 22.25
N TYR A 46 -3.06 -12.85 22.91
CA TYR A 46 -3.07 -12.75 24.37
C TYR A 46 -4.49 -13.04 24.85
N GLY A 47 -4.64 -14.14 25.58
CA GLY A 47 -5.94 -14.78 25.78
C GLY A 47 -6.63 -15.07 24.44
N LYS A 48 -7.91 -14.67 24.33
CA LYS A 48 -8.72 -14.83 23.10
C LYS A 48 -8.58 -13.70 22.07
N HIS A 49 -7.64 -12.78 22.27
CA HIS A 49 -7.56 -11.55 21.49
C HIS A 49 -6.29 -11.49 20.65
N LEU A 50 -6.43 -11.00 19.42
CA LEU A 50 -5.30 -10.72 18.53
C LEU A 50 -4.72 -9.34 18.82
N TRP A 51 -3.40 -9.27 18.93
CA TRP A 51 -2.64 -8.05 19.17
C TRP A 51 -1.55 -7.88 18.13
N TYR A 52 -1.28 -6.61 17.81
CA TYR A 52 -0.22 -6.21 16.90
C TYR A 52 0.87 -5.51 17.69
N HIS A 53 2.11 -5.95 17.49
CA HIS A 53 3.26 -5.20 17.99
C HIS A 53 3.46 -3.97 17.11
N ALA A 54 3.52 -2.82 17.75
CA ALA A 54 3.50 -1.51 17.12
C ALA A 54 4.89 -0.89 17.19
N GLU A 55 5.37 -0.47 16.02
CA GLU A 55 6.53 0.37 15.84
C GLU A 55 6.04 1.76 15.40
N PHE A 56 6.54 2.80 16.07
CA PHE A 56 6.29 4.20 15.74
C PHE A 56 7.63 4.91 15.66
N GLU A 57 7.88 5.60 14.54
CA GLU A 57 9.15 6.30 14.28
C GLU A 57 10.41 5.44 14.48
N GLY A 58 10.34 4.15 14.12
CA GLY A 58 11.45 3.21 14.23
C GLY A 58 11.65 2.62 15.64
N GLN A 59 10.83 3.01 16.62
CA GLN A 59 10.88 2.48 17.98
C GLN A 59 9.69 1.59 18.27
N LEU A 60 9.93 0.47 18.96
CA LEU A 60 8.88 -0.38 19.49
C LEU A 60 8.19 0.34 20.65
N VAL A 61 6.88 0.58 20.50
CA VAL A 61 6.10 1.32 21.50
C VAL A 61 5.22 0.42 22.35
N GLY A 62 4.87 -0.76 21.84
CA GLY A 62 4.09 -1.76 22.56
C GLY A 62 3.07 -2.47 21.68
N TRP A 63 2.01 -2.97 22.29
CA TRP A 63 1.00 -3.83 21.65
C TRP A 63 -0.35 -3.15 21.55
N VAL A 64 -0.94 -3.18 20.36
CA VAL A 64 -2.28 -2.65 20.09
C VAL A 64 -3.23 -3.80 19.77
N LYS A 65 -4.35 -3.88 20.49
CA LYS A 65 -5.39 -4.88 20.21
C LYS A 65 -5.96 -4.66 18.81
N LYS A 66 -6.25 -5.74 18.08
CA LYS A 66 -6.91 -5.66 16.77
C LYS A 66 -8.18 -4.81 16.77
N ALA A 67 -8.97 -4.86 17.84
CA ALA A 67 -10.21 -4.10 17.98
C ALA A 67 -10.00 -2.58 18.08
N ALA A 68 -8.80 -2.12 18.45
CA ALA A 68 -8.44 -0.70 18.49
C ALA A 68 -8.03 -0.16 17.12
N ILE A 69 -7.79 -1.03 16.14
CA ILE A 69 -7.39 -0.62 14.80
C ILE A 69 -8.61 -0.19 13.99
N LYS A 70 -8.53 0.98 13.36
CA LYS A 70 -9.54 1.43 12.39
C LYS A 70 -9.62 0.47 11.21
N THR A 71 -10.77 -0.19 11.06
CA THR A 71 -11.03 -1.14 9.96
C THR A 71 -11.09 -0.47 8.59
N ASN A 72 -11.37 0.83 8.56
CA ASN A 72 -11.49 1.64 7.36
C ASN A 72 -10.17 2.33 6.97
N TYR A 73 -9.05 1.96 7.57
CA TYR A 73 -7.73 2.49 7.27
C TYR A 73 -6.71 1.36 7.13
N ARG A 74 -5.96 1.38 6.03
CA ARG A 74 -4.80 0.49 5.85
C ARG A 74 -3.83 1.11 4.87
N ARG A 75 -2.54 0.99 5.15
CA ARG A 75 -1.47 1.40 4.25
C ARG A 75 -0.37 0.37 4.24
N LEU A 76 0.11 -0.01 3.08
CA LEU A 76 1.24 -0.92 2.90
C LEU A 76 2.52 -0.09 2.92
N ASP A 77 3.58 -0.66 3.47
CA ASP A 77 4.89 -0.02 3.52
C ASP A 77 5.68 -0.28 2.23
N VAL A 78 5.12 0.17 1.11
CA VAL A 78 5.76 0.08 -0.21
C VAL A 78 6.85 1.15 -0.29
N PRO A 79 8.09 0.79 -0.63
CA PRO A 79 9.16 1.76 -0.81
C PRO A 79 8.78 2.76 -1.90
N LEU A 80 9.21 4.01 -1.72
CA LEU A 80 9.09 5.01 -2.77
C LEU A 80 10.40 4.99 -3.57
N MET A 81 10.30 4.78 -4.87
CA MET A 81 11.45 4.76 -5.77
C MET A 81 11.21 5.82 -6.84
N ALA A 82 12.14 6.77 -6.94
CA ALA A 82 12.11 7.78 -7.98
C ALA A 82 12.48 7.15 -9.31
N GLY A 83 11.91 7.65 -10.39
CA GLY A 83 12.22 7.19 -11.74
C GLY A 83 11.63 8.12 -12.79
N ASP A 84 12.25 8.24 -13.95
CA ASP A 84 11.77 9.07 -15.06
C ASP A 84 10.71 8.34 -15.92
N ASN A 85 10.74 7.00 -15.93
CA ASN A 85 9.71 6.15 -16.50
C ASN A 85 8.72 5.67 -15.42
N ASP A 86 7.43 5.97 -15.60
CA ASP A 86 6.39 5.67 -14.62
C ASP A 86 6.09 4.17 -14.49
N VAL A 87 6.10 3.42 -15.60
CA VAL A 87 5.93 1.96 -15.60
C VAL A 87 7.09 1.28 -14.88
N ALA A 88 8.33 1.60 -15.26
CA ALA A 88 9.53 1.03 -14.63
C ALA A 88 9.55 1.36 -13.14
N GLY A 89 9.27 2.62 -12.76
CA GLY A 89 9.20 3.02 -11.36
C GLY A 89 8.09 2.31 -10.57
N ALA A 90 6.91 2.12 -11.17
CA ALA A 90 5.82 1.36 -10.54
C ALA A 90 6.19 -0.12 -10.33
N LEU A 91 6.84 -0.74 -11.33
CA LEU A 91 7.36 -2.10 -11.24
C LEU A 91 8.44 -2.22 -10.17
N SER A 92 9.43 -1.34 -10.14
CA SER A 92 10.50 -1.34 -9.13
C SER A 92 9.95 -1.25 -7.71
N MET A 93 8.99 -0.35 -7.46
CA MET A 93 8.34 -0.25 -6.14
C MET A 93 7.65 -1.55 -5.72
N LEU A 94 6.97 -2.20 -6.67
CA LEU A 94 6.26 -3.46 -6.42
C LEU A 94 7.25 -4.62 -6.18
N LEU A 95 8.25 -4.76 -7.04
CA LEU A 95 9.26 -5.83 -6.94
C LEU A 95 10.09 -5.69 -5.66
N ALA A 96 10.49 -4.47 -5.30
CA ALA A 96 11.14 -4.19 -4.03
C ALA A 96 10.25 -4.51 -2.82
N TYR A 97 8.94 -4.23 -2.90
CA TYR A 97 8.01 -4.58 -1.83
C TYR A 97 7.94 -6.10 -1.60
N PHE A 98 8.15 -6.91 -2.63
CA PHE A 98 8.17 -8.37 -2.54
C PHE A 98 9.57 -8.97 -2.42
N ASP A 99 10.59 -8.13 -2.20
CA ASP A 99 12.00 -8.54 -2.11
C ASP A 99 12.44 -9.35 -3.35
N LYS A 100 11.94 -8.96 -4.52
CA LYS A 100 12.29 -9.54 -5.81
C LYS A 100 13.41 -8.74 -6.47
N PRO A 101 14.38 -9.42 -7.11
CA PRO A 101 15.43 -8.73 -7.84
C PRO A 101 14.85 -8.05 -9.10
N PHE A 102 15.40 -6.89 -9.44
CA PHE A 102 15.11 -6.17 -10.67
C PHE A 102 16.27 -5.22 -11.00
N ASP A 103 16.38 -4.86 -12.28
CA ASP A 103 17.26 -3.81 -12.78
C ASP A 103 16.39 -2.67 -13.33
N TYR A 104 16.60 -1.45 -12.83
CA TYR A 104 15.77 -0.31 -13.23
C TYR A 104 16.01 0.07 -14.70
N ASP A 105 17.25 0.09 -15.16
CA ASP A 105 17.62 0.52 -16.51
C ASP A 105 17.16 -0.51 -17.55
N GLU A 106 17.17 -1.80 -17.19
CA GLU A 106 16.57 -2.85 -18.00
C GLU A 106 15.05 -2.65 -18.13
N LEU A 107 14.35 -2.36 -17.03
CA LEU A 107 12.92 -2.06 -17.07
C LEU A 107 12.63 -0.83 -17.92
N VAL A 108 13.40 0.26 -17.80
CA VAL A 108 13.25 1.43 -18.68
C VAL A 108 13.42 1.03 -20.14
N THR A 109 14.45 0.26 -20.46
CA THR A 109 14.71 -0.22 -21.83
C THR A 109 13.57 -1.08 -22.36
N GLN A 110 12.95 -1.91 -21.52
CA GLN A 110 11.83 -2.76 -21.90
C GLN A 110 10.53 -1.99 -22.22
N PHE A 111 10.36 -0.78 -21.69
CA PHE A 111 9.11 -0.02 -21.76
C PHE A 111 9.21 1.35 -22.47
N LYS A 112 10.42 1.86 -22.77
CA LYS A 112 10.63 3.21 -23.33
C LYS A 112 9.90 3.50 -24.64
N ASP A 113 9.76 2.50 -25.52
CA ASP A 113 9.17 2.64 -26.86
C ASP A 113 7.76 2.05 -26.96
N LEU A 114 7.21 1.57 -25.83
CA LEU A 114 5.88 0.98 -25.80
C LEU A 114 4.83 2.07 -25.65
N ASP A 115 3.79 2.01 -26.48
CA ASP A 115 2.57 2.74 -26.19
C ASP A 115 1.89 2.18 -24.92
N THR A 116 0.91 2.92 -24.43
CA THR A 116 0.16 2.59 -23.23
C THR A 116 -0.47 1.19 -23.27
N THR A 117 -1.01 0.77 -24.42
CA THR A 117 -1.71 -0.52 -24.56
C THR A 117 -0.70 -1.67 -24.50
N ALA A 118 0.42 -1.53 -25.21
CA ALA A 118 1.50 -2.50 -25.18
C ALA A 118 2.14 -2.60 -23.78
N ALA A 119 2.31 -1.47 -23.08
CA ALA A 119 2.78 -1.43 -21.71
C ALA A 119 1.82 -2.17 -20.76
N GLN A 120 0.51 -1.92 -20.85
CA GLN A 120 -0.50 -2.62 -20.07
C GLN A 120 -0.44 -4.15 -20.24
N ALA A 121 -0.32 -4.63 -21.48
CA ALA A 121 -0.22 -6.05 -21.75
C ALA A 121 1.05 -6.68 -21.14
N LYS A 122 2.18 -5.96 -21.18
CA LYS A 122 3.50 -6.47 -20.77
C LYS A 122 3.75 -6.46 -19.27
N ILE A 123 3.19 -5.50 -18.51
CA ILE A 123 3.41 -5.36 -17.05
C ILE A 123 3.16 -6.69 -16.32
N GLY A 124 2.07 -7.37 -16.65
CA GLY A 124 1.71 -8.63 -16.00
C GLY A 124 2.76 -9.73 -16.20
N ASP A 125 3.31 -9.83 -17.42
CA ASP A 125 4.37 -10.77 -17.78
C ASP A 125 5.69 -10.43 -17.10
N THR A 126 6.08 -9.15 -17.06
CA THR A 126 7.31 -8.71 -16.38
C THR A 126 7.28 -9.08 -14.88
N ILE A 127 6.14 -8.89 -14.21
CA ILE A 127 5.98 -9.30 -12.81
C ILE A 127 6.13 -10.83 -12.68
N ARG A 128 5.51 -11.62 -13.56
CA ARG A 128 5.63 -13.09 -13.53
C ARG A 128 7.07 -13.56 -13.77
N TYR A 129 7.78 -12.93 -14.71
CA TYR A 129 9.17 -13.27 -15.04
C TYR A 129 10.12 -13.03 -13.86
N SER A 130 9.85 -12.02 -13.01
CA SER A 130 10.59 -11.79 -11.76
C SER A 130 10.35 -12.86 -10.67
N GLY A 131 9.46 -13.84 -10.92
CA GLY A 131 9.04 -14.84 -9.95
C GLY A 131 8.05 -14.31 -8.91
N ALA A 132 7.39 -13.19 -9.17
CA ALA A 132 6.27 -12.68 -8.38
C ALA A 132 4.93 -13.15 -8.95
N VAL A 133 3.91 -13.24 -8.09
CA VAL A 133 2.56 -13.62 -8.52
C VAL A 133 1.86 -12.38 -9.05
N SER A 134 1.49 -12.38 -10.33
CA SER A 134 0.71 -11.29 -10.93
C SER A 134 -0.73 -11.72 -11.18
N ARG A 135 -1.68 -10.81 -10.94
CA ARG A 135 -3.09 -10.99 -11.29
C ARG A 135 -3.65 -9.74 -11.94
N ASP A 136 -4.14 -9.89 -13.15
CA ASP A 136 -4.97 -8.88 -13.80
C ASP A 136 -6.32 -8.78 -13.07
N ILE A 137 -6.62 -7.59 -12.60
CA ILE A 137 -7.87 -7.22 -11.96
C ILE A 137 -8.47 -5.98 -12.65
N SER A 138 -8.18 -5.80 -13.94
CA SER A 138 -8.77 -4.73 -14.74
C SER A 138 -10.29 -4.84 -14.79
N GLY A 139 -10.98 -3.70 -14.89
CA GLY A 139 -12.45 -3.64 -14.77
C GLY A 139 -12.97 -3.79 -13.33
N ALA A 140 -12.08 -3.93 -12.34
CA ALA A 140 -12.50 -4.12 -10.95
C ALA A 140 -13.09 -2.87 -10.29
N THR A 141 -13.79 -3.08 -9.17
CA THR A 141 -14.32 -1.99 -8.34
C THR A 141 -13.29 -1.51 -7.33
N LEU A 142 -13.48 -0.30 -6.78
CA LEU A 142 -12.71 0.19 -5.62
C LEU A 142 -12.74 -0.78 -4.43
N LYS A 143 -13.84 -1.53 -4.24
CA LYS A 143 -13.94 -2.54 -3.18
C LYS A 143 -12.94 -3.68 -3.41
N THR A 144 -12.79 -4.13 -4.65
CA THR A 144 -11.81 -5.17 -5.02
C THR A 144 -10.39 -4.67 -4.81
N LEU A 145 -10.10 -3.43 -5.21
CA LEU A 145 -8.79 -2.80 -5.03
C LEU A 145 -8.43 -2.68 -3.53
N LYS A 146 -9.35 -2.21 -2.68
CA LYS A 146 -9.16 -2.18 -1.22
C LYS A 146 -8.94 -3.58 -0.62
N ARG A 147 -9.61 -4.60 -1.16
CA ARG A 147 -9.42 -6.00 -0.72
C ARG A 147 -8.01 -6.52 -1.03
N GLN A 148 -7.35 -6.06 -2.10
CA GLN A 148 -5.95 -6.42 -2.34
C GLN A 148 -5.03 -5.78 -1.29
N ILE A 149 -5.25 -4.50 -0.96
CA ILE A 149 -4.56 -3.85 0.15
C ILE A 149 -4.80 -4.59 1.48
N ASP A 150 -6.02 -5.07 1.72
CA ASP A 150 -6.33 -5.90 2.90
C ASP A 150 -5.51 -7.20 2.97
N ARG A 151 -5.11 -7.73 1.81
CA ARG A 151 -4.30 -8.94 1.67
C ARG A 151 -2.79 -8.65 1.66
N GLY A 152 -2.38 -7.40 1.86
CA GLY A 152 -0.97 -7.04 1.79
C GLY A 152 -0.43 -6.94 0.36
N ARG A 153 -1.30 -6.70 -0.61
CA ARG A 153 -0.97 -6.70 -2.05
C ARG A 153 -1.11 -5.30 -2.63
N PRO A 154 0.00 -4.60 -2.95
CA PRO A 154 -0.08 -3.34 -3.68
C PRO A 154 -0.61 -3.58 -5.10
N VAL A 155 -1.17 -2.53 -5.70
CA VAL A 155 -1.81 -2.63 -7.02
C VAL A 155 -1.25 -1.54 -7.92
N ILE A 156 -0.68 -1.92 -9.06
CA ILE A 156 -0.38 -0.97 -10.13
C ILE A 156 -1.71 -0.63 -10.81
N VAL A 157 -2.01 0.66 -10.92
CA VAL A 157 -3.16 1.16 -11.68
C VAL A 157 -2.68 2.18 -12.69
N MET A 158 -3.39 2.29 -13.80
CA MET A 158 -3.22 3.41 -14.71
C MET A 158 -4.27 4.47 -14.42
N ILE A 159 -3.84 5.71 -14.27
CA ILE A 159 -4.71 6.87 -14.18
C ILE A 159 -4.61 7.58 -15.52
N ALA A 160 -5.67 7.56 -16.32
CA ALA A 160 -5.71 8.26 -17.59
C ALA A 160 -6.12 9.72 -17.40
N ASP A 161 -5.76 10.53 -18.39
CA ASP A 161 -6.22 11.91 -18.47
C ASP A 161 -7.75 11.97 -18.62
N SER A 162 -8.34 12.95 -17.94
CA SER A 162 -9.74 13.35 -18.02
C SER A 162 -9.81 14.77 -17.46
N SER A 163 -10.84 15.55 -17.79
CA SER A 163 -10.99 16.94 -17.34
C SER A 163 -10.97 17.15 -15.82
N GLN A 164 -11.02 16.08 -15.02
CA GLN A 164 -10.88 16.08 -13.55
C GLN A 164 -9.93 14.97 -13.06
N SER A 165 -8.98 14.56 -13.91
CA SER A 165 -7.92 13.59 -13.63
C SER A 165 -6.91 14.16 -12.65
N LEU A 166 -6.14 13.27 -12.02
CA LEU A 166 -4.99 13.63 -11.19
C LEU A 166 -3.82 14.18 -12.02
N TYR A 167 -3.77 13.84 -13.31
CA TYR A 167 -2.66 14.09 -14.21
C TYR A 167 -3.15 14.56 -15.57
N ALA A 168 -2.37 15.44 -16.20
CA ALA A 168 -2.59 15.90 -17.57
C ALA A 168 -2.18 14.86 -18.63
N SER A 169 -1.63 13.72 -18.24
CA SER A 169 -1.25 12.62 -19.12
C SER A 169 -1.38 11.29 -18.38
N PRO A 170 -1.61 10.17 -19.09
CA PRO A 170 -1.69 8.85 -18.46
C PRO A 170 -0.48 8.56 -17.59
N ARG A 171 -0.73 8.00 -16.40
CA ARG A 171 0.30 7.67 -15.41
C ARG A 171 0.05 6.33 -14.76
N PHE A 172 1.07 5.48 -14.71
CA PHE A 172 1.08 4.29 -13.87
C PHE A 172 1.52 4.65 -12.45
N VAL A 173 0.70 4.29 -11.46
CA VAL A 173 1.00 4.54 -10.04
C VAL A 173 0.75 3.27 -9.23
N VAL A 174 1.36 3.20 -8.05
CA VAL A 174 1.18 2.06 -7.13
C VAL A 174 0.23 2.45 -6.03
N VAL A 175 -0.96 1.85 -5.99
CA VAL A 175 -1.86 1.99 -4.85
C VAL A 175 -1.32 1.21 -3.66
N THR A 176 -1.10 1.94 -2.57
CA THR A 176 -0.48 1.42 -1.35
C THR A 176 -1.44 1.38 -0.18
N GLY A 177 -2.58 2.06 -0.24
CA GLY A 177 -3.47 2.12 0.92
C GLY A 177 -4.82 2.73 0.66
N TYR A 178 -5.65 2.74 1.69
CA TYR A 178 -6.89 3.49 1.70
C TYR A 178 -7.27 3.99 3.10
N SER A 179 -8.13 5.00 3.11
CA SER A 179 -8.99 5.33 4.26
C SER A 179 -10.47 5.18 3.86
N ARG A 180 -11.39 5.59 4.74
CA ARG A 180 -12.83 5.66 4.41
C ARG A 180 -13.07 6.47 3.13
N ARG A 181 -12.42 7.62 3.00
CA ARG A 181 -12.66 8.59 1.92
C ARG A 181 -11.54 8.68 0.89
N ASN A 182 -10.35 8.17 1.21
CA ASN A 182 -9.16 8.40 0.41
C ASN A 182 -8.50 7.10 -0.06
N ILE A 183 -7.70 7.21 -1.12
CA ILE A 183 -6.73 6.21 -1.56
C ILE A 183 -5.34 6.82 -1.42
N PHE A 184 -4.40 6.02 -0.93
CA PHE A 184 -2.98 6.34 -0.86
C PHE A 184 -2.26 5.62 -1.99
N TYR A 185 -1.36 6.33 -2.67
CA TYR A 185 -0.61 5.78 -3.79
C TYR A 185 0.79 6.43 -3.87
N ASN A 186 1.72 5.75 -4.51
CA ASN A 186 3.05 6.26 -4.79
C ASN A 186 3.17 6.56 -6.28
N ASP A 187 3.80 7.69 -6.63
CA ASP A 187 4.14 8.08 -7.99
C ASP A 187 5.66 8.18 -8.10
N ALA A 188 6.24 7.40 -9.02
CA ALA A 188 7.69 7.32 -9.22
C ALA A 188 8.27 8.62 -9.80
N VAL A 189 7.58 9.20 -10.79
CA VAL A 189 8.08 10.38 -11.52
C VAL A 189 7.94 11.63 -10.68
N LEU A 190 6.88 11.74 -9.87
CA LEU A 190 6.79 12.81 -8.88
C LEU A 190 7.66 12.55 -7.65
N ASN A 191 8.20 11.34 -7.49
CA ASN A 191 8.89 10.88 -6.29
C ASN A 191 8.14 11.25 -5.01
N ARG A 192 6.84 10.91 -4.94
CA ARG A 192 5.97 11.30 -3.82
C ARG A 192 5.01 10.20 -3.42
N LYS A 193 4.78 10.12 -2.10
CA LYS A 193 3.65 9.38 -1.52
C LYS A 193 2.45 10.32 -1.47
N LEU A 194 1.43 10.02 -2.25
CA LEU A 194 0.28 10.89 -2.49
C LEU A 194 -1.00 10.31 -1.88
N LYS A 195 -2.02 11.16 -1.83
CA LYS A 195 -3.37 10.81 -1.37
C LYS A 195 -4.39 11.53 -2.25
N THR A 196 -5.46 10.83 -2.61
CA THR A 196 -6.61 11.44 -3.28
C THR A 196 -7.93 10.89 -2.73
N THR A 197 -9.05 11.50 -3.09
CA THR A 197 -10.38 10.96 -2.75
C THR A 197 -10.71 9.71 -3.57
N ASN A 198 -11.57 8.85 -3.05
CA ASN A 198 -12.10 7.69 -3.79
C ASN A 198 -12.71 8.10 -5.14
N GLN A 199 -13.40 9.26 -5.20
CA GLN A 199 -14.08 9.73 -6.40
C GLN A 199 -13.08 10.22 -7.45
N THR A 200 -12.08 11.01 -7.04
CA THR A 200 -11.04 11.52 -7.93
C THR A 200 -10.24 10.38 -8.55
N LEU A 201 -9.82 9.38 -7.74
CA LEU A 201 -9.16 8.19 -8.30
C LEU A 201 -10.06 7.48 -9.30
N LYS A 202 -11.33 7.22 -8.94
CA LYS A 202 -12.26 6.47 -9.79
C LYS A 202 -12.43 7.12 -11.17
N LYS A 203 -12.49 8.46 -11.24
CA LYS A 203 -12.63 9.19 -12.51
C LYS A 203 -11.42 8.98 -13.42
N GLY A 204 -10.21 9.21 -12.93
CA GLY A 204 -9.00 9.00 -13.73
C GLY A 204 -8.75 7.52 -14.05
N TRP A 205 -9.10 6.60 -13.15
CA TRP A 205 -9.02 5.16 -13.38
C TRP A 205 -10.08 4.66 -14.38
N GLN A 206 -11.22 5.33 -14.50
CA GLN A 206 -12.23 4.98 -15.52
C GLN A 206 -11.73 5.28 -16.94
N GLY A 207 -10.95 6.36 -17.12
CA GLY A 207 -10.38 6.69 -18.43
C GLY A 207 -9.39 5.65 -18.96
N SER A 208 -8.83 4.81 -18.07
CA SER A 208 -7.98 3.66 -18.41
C SER A 208 -8.73 2.33 -18.45
N GLN A 209 -10.06 2.37 -18.57
CA GLN A 209 -10.94 1.17 -18.47
C GLN A 209 -10.73 0.38 -17.18
N PHE A 210 -10.38 1.08 -16.10
CA PHE A 210 -10.05 0.49 -14.81
C PHE A 210 -8.86 -0.49 -14.88
N TYR A 211 -7.84 -0.22 -15.70
CA TYR A 211 -6.64 -1.05 -15.77
C TYR A 211 -5.98 -1.19 -14.39
N ALA A 212 -5.75 -2.43 -13.95
CA ALA A 212 -5.12 -2.71 -12.67
C ALA A 212 -4.47 -4.09 -12.60
N ILE A 213 -3.22 -4.13 -12.14
CA ILE A 213 -2.47 -5.36 -11.87
C ILE A 213 -2.16 -5.44 -10.37
N SER A 214 -2.60 -6.52 -9.74
CA SER A 214 -2.28 -6.83 -8.35
C SER A 214 -1.11 -7.82 -8.32
N CYS A 215 -0.26 -7.67 -7.31
CA CYS A 215 0.71 -8.68 -6.93
C CYS A 215 0.41 -9.16 -5.51
#